data_AF-A0A367IY67-F1
#
_entry.id   AF-A0A367IY67-F1
#
_cell.length_a   1.000
_cell.length_b   1.000
_cell.length_c   1.000
_cell.angle_alpha   90.00
_cell.angle_beta   90.00
_cell.angle_gamma   90.00
#
_symmetry.space_group_name_H-M   'P 1'
#
loop_
_entity.id
_entity.type
_entity.pdbx_description
1 polymer ?
#
loop_
_entity_poly.entity_id
_entity_poly.type
_entity_poly.pdbx_seq_one_letter_code
_entity_poly.pdbx_strand_id
1 'polypeptide(L)'
;RYFGQTGLSKNEGITSELRELYNTFQTCLNLQLAKRKQKEKIRKSDPAAAVGMDFDMAHIQLPKPHEVQMDFIMSIGLKKNRDPAYDIIACKDFYEDLDTVLTAISDGPAKSFAFRRLRYLDSKWQMYILLNEFQELSDSKCVPHRDFYNVRKVDTHVHHSSCMNQKHMLRFIKSKMKKSPDDVVIYRDHDHLTLQGVFDSLGLTAYDLSIDTLDMHAHKDSFHRFDKFNLKYNPIGESRLREIFMKTDNYIQGKYLAEITREVVSDLESSKYQMAEYRVSVYGRSLDEWDKLAKWVVHNKLFSPNVRWLVQVPRLYNVYKASGHVQHFGDIIRNLFEPLFEVTQDPNAHPELYIFLQRVVGFDSVDDESKIERSGYHELPLPKDWTSTANPPYSYYLYYLYSNLASLNHWRHERGFNTF
;
A
#
# COMPACT_ATOMS: atom_id res chain seq x y z
N ARG A 1 5.11 -22.50 -20.94
CA ARG A 1 5.20 -23.23 -22.22
C ARG A 1 5.89 -22.42 -23.35
N TYR A 2 6.61 -21.33 -23.06
CA TYR A 2 7.28 -20.49 -24.08
C TYR A 2 8.81 -20.58 -24.10
N PHE A 3 9.42 -21.60 -23.51
CA PHE A 3 10.88 -21.83 -23.54
C PHE A 3 11.25 -23.28 -23.92
N GLY A 4 10.42 -23.93 -24.74
CA GLY A 4 10.50 -25.39 -24.93
C GLY A 4 11.10 -25.89 -26.24
N GLN A 5 11.26 -25.07 -27.28
CA GLN A 5 11.54 -25.60 -28.63
C GLN A 5 12.37 -24.65 -29.51
N THR A 6 13.54 -24.24 -29.03
CA THR A 6 14.60 -23.75 -29.93
C THR A 6 15.86 -24.56 -29.65
N GLY A 7 15.88 -25.79 -30.18
CA GLY A 7 17.13 -26.50 -30.42
C GLY A 7 17.90 -25.74 -31.49
N LEU A 8 18.75 -24.80 -31.08
CA LEU A 8 19.77 -24.22 -31.95
C LEU A 8 20.66 -25.36 -32.42
N SER A 9 20.71 -25.58 -33.74
CA SER A 9 21.52 -26.62 -34.37
C SER A 9 22.99 -26.40 -34.01
N LYS A 10 23.71 -27.46 -33.65
CA LYS A 10 25.04 -27.40 -33.04
C LYS A 10 26.17 -26.98 -34.00
N ASN A 11 25.91 -26.82 -35.30
CA ASN A 11 26.93 -27.00 -36.34
C ASN A 11 26.97 -25.99 -37.50
N GLU A 12 26.38 -24.80 -37.41
CA GLU A 12 26.53 -23.79 -38.47
C GLU A 12 27.24 -22.53 -37.96
N GLY A 13 28.53 -22.39 -38.31
CA GLY A 13 29.21 -21.09 -38.47
C GLY A 13 29.52 -20.25 -37.22
N ILE A 14 29.63 -20.84 -36.04
CA ILE A 14 29.84 -20.09 -34.80
C ILE A 14 31.35 -20.01 -34.48
N THR A 15 31.93 -18.81 -34.47
CA THR A 15 33.30 -18.55 -33.99
C THR A 15 33.49 -19.05 -32.56
N SER A 16 34.72 -19.41 -32.15
CA SER A 16 35.01 -19.96 -30.81
C SER A 16 34.45 -19.10 -29.67
N GLU A 17 34.50 -17.79 -29.83
CA GLU A 17 33.97 -16.79 -28.88
C GLU A 17 32.45 -16.89 -28.69
N LEU A 18 31.68 -17.05 -29.78
CA LEU A 18 30.22 -17.20 -29.68
C LEU A 18 29.81 -18.53 -29.03
N ARG A 19 30.66 -19.56 -29.12
CA ARG A 19 30.46 -20.86 -28.45
C ARG A 19 30.66 -20.75 -26.93
N GLU A 20 31.67 -20.02 -26.49
CA GLU A 20 31.86 -19.69 -25.06
C GLU A 20 30.72 -18.84 -24.51
N LEU A 21 30.27 -17.86 -25.30
CA LEU A 21 29.14 -17.01 -24.94
C LEU A 21 27.85 -17.81 -24.80
N TYR A 22 27.56 -18.73 -25.73
CA TYR A 22 26.44 -19.66 -25.66
C TYR A 22 26.53 -20.59 -24.44
N ASN A 23 27.69 -21.16 -24.15
CA ASN A 23 27.90 -22.01 -22.97
C ASN A 23 27.72 -21.23 -21.65
N THR A 24 28.16 -19.98 -21.61
CA THR A 24 27.93 -19.08 -20.49
C THR A 24 26.45 -18.82 -20.30
N PHE A 25 25.72 -18.49 -21.37
CA PHE A 25 24.26 -18.31 -21.32
C PHE A 25 23.53 -19.58 -20.87
N GLN A 26 23.92 -20.74 -21.37
CA GLN A 26 23.31 -22.01 -20.99
C GLN A 26 23.60 -22.36 -19.52
N THR A 27 24.79 -22.03 -19.02
CA THR A 27 25.16 -22.19 -17.61
C THR A 27 24.32 -21.28 -16.72
N CYS A 28 24.19 -20.00 -17.08
CA CYS A 28 23.31 -19.06 -16.39
C CYS A 28 21.85 -19.55 -16.40
N LEU A 29 21.36 -20.05 -17.54
CA LEU A 29 20.01 -20.59 -17.66
C LEU A 29 19.81 -21.81 -16.75
N ASN A 30 20.76 -22.74 -16.73
CA ASN A 30 20.72 -23.93 -15.89
C ASN A 30 20.75 -23.57 -14.39
N LEU A 31 21.58 -22.60 -13.99
CA LEU A 31 21.61 -22.07 -12.63
C LEU A 31 20.25 -21.44 -12.25
N GLN A 32 19.66 -20.66 -13.16
CA GLN A 32 18.33 -20.06 -12.97
C GLN A 32 17.24 -21.13 -12.79
N LEU A 33 17.30 -22.20 -13.60
CA LEU A 33 16.37 -23.33 -13.54
C LEU A 33 16.55 -24.16 -12.27
N ALA A 34 17.78 -24.37 -11.81
CA ALA A 34 18.08 -25.05 -10.55
C ALA A 34 17.54 -24.25 -9.35
N LYS A 35 17.78 -22.92 -9.32
CA LYS A 35 17.19 -22.02 -8.31
C LYS A 35 15.65 -22.11 -8.30
N ARG A 36 15.01 -22.14 -9.47
CA ARG A 36 13.55 -22.32 -9.59
C ARG A 36 13.07 -23.67 -9.03
N LYS A 37 13.72 -24.78 -9.37
CA LYS A 37 13.36 -26.11 -8.86
C LYS A 37 13.55 -26.21 -7.33
N GLN A 38 14.61 -25.62 -6.79
CA GLN A 38 14.83 -25.55 -5.35
C GLN A 38 13.74 -24.71 -4.67
N LYS A 39 13.35 -23.57 -5.26
CA LYS A 39 12.22 -22.74 -4.81
C LYS A 39 10.91 -23.53 -4.80
N GLU A 40 10.62 -24.29 -5.85
CA GLU A 40 9.43 -25.16 -5.90
C GLU A 40 9.46 -26.25 -4.83
N LYS A 41 10.64 -26.81 -4.53
CA LYS A 41 10.82 -27.81 -3.46
C LYS A 41 10.58 -27.23 -2.08
N ILE A 42 11.09 -26.02 -1.82
CA ILE A 42 10.89 -25.30 -0.55
C ILE A 42 9.45 -24.84 -0.40
N ARG A 43 8.84 -24.31 -1.48
CA ARG A 43 7.41 -23.95 -1.50
C ARG A 43 6.50 -25.16 -1.22
N LYS A 44 6.94 -26.36 -1.56
CA LYS A 44 6.23 -27.61 -1.22
C LYS A 44 6.42 -28.03 0.24
N SER A 45 7.52 -27.66 0.90
CA SER A 45 7.77 -28.01 2.30
C SER A 45 7.17 -27.00 3.28
N ASP A 46 7.33 -25.70 3.03
CA ASP A 46 6.74 -24.61 3.82
C ASP A 46 6.39 -23.42 2.90
N PRO A 47 5.12 -23.32 2.47
CA PRO A 47 4.65 -22.24 1.61
C PRO A 47 4.81 -20.83 2.24
N ALA A 48 4.60 -20.70 3.56
CA ALA A 48 4.64 -19.41 4.25
C ALA A 48 6.08 -18.92 4.43
N ALA A 49 7.01 -19.83 4.74
CA ALA A 49 8.43 -19.49 4.80
C ALA A 49 9.02 -19.18 3.42
N ALA A 50 8.38 -19.64 2.33
CA ALA A 50 8.83 -19.41 0.95
C ALA A 50 8.61 -17.97 0.45
N VAL A 51 7.73 -17.20 1.09
CA VAL A 51 7.43 -15.81 0.74
C VAL A 51 8.67 -14.93 0.95
N GLY A 52 9.04 -14.15 -0.07
CA GLY A 52 10.18 -13.22 -0.01
C GLY A 52 11.55 -13.86 0.21
N MET A 53 11.72 -15.18 0.10
CA MET A 53 13.03 -15.83 0.25
C MET A 53 14.06 -15.42 -0.80
N ASP A 54 13.59 -15.03 -1.98
CA ASP A 54 14.43 -14.52 -3.07
C ASP A 54 14.90 -13.08 -2.84
N PHE A 55 14.30 -12.38 -1.88
CA PHE A 55 14.76 -11.09 -1.45
C PHE A 55 15.95 -11.23 -0.48
N ASP A 56 17.09 -10.73 -0.95
CA ASP A 56 18.30 -10.55 -0.16
C ASP A 56 18.79 -9.11 -0.36
N MET A 57 18.91 -8.39 0.74
CA MET A 57 19.35 -7.00 0.76
C MET A 57 20.78 -6.86 0.25
N ALA A 58 21.64 -7.87 0.48
CA ALA A 58 23.04 -7.85 0.06
C ALA A 58 23.22 -7.87 -1.47
N HIS A 59 22.20 -8.31 -2.22
CA HIS A 59 22.23 -8.30 -3.68
C HIS A 59 21.82 -6.97 -4.31
N ILE A 60 21.36 -6.00 -3.51
CA ILE A 60 20.86 -4.72 -4.01
C ILE A 60 21.98 -3.69 -3.96
N GLN A 61 22.41 -3.24 -5.14
CA GLN A 61 23.33 -2.11 -5.25
C GLN A 61 22.53 -0.81 -5.18
N LEU A 62 22.77 -0.03 -4.14
CA LEU A 62 22.14 1.28 -3.98
C LEU A 62 22.74 2.27 -4.99
N PRO A 63 21.91 3.04 -5.72
CA PRO A 63 22.40 4.10 -6.58
C PRO A 63 23.20 5.14 -5.79
N LYS A 64 24.17 5.79 -6.45
CA LYS A 64 24.94 6.88 -5.86
C LYS A 64 24.02 8.08 -5.50
N PRO A 65 24.44 8.94 -4.54
CA PRO A 65 23.75 10.19 -4.27
C PRO A 65 23.63 11.06 -5.52
N HIS A 66 22.52 11.77 -5.66
CA HIS A 66 22.31 12.73 -6.74
C HIS A 66 23.11 14.02 -6.49
N GLU A 67 23.81 14.54 -7.51
CA GLU A 67 24.64 15.75 -7.37
C GLU A 67 23.81 17.03 -7.15
N VAL A 68 22.59 17.06 -7.68
CA VAL A 68 21.64 18.16 -7.44
C VAL A 68 20.89 17.90 -6.15
N GLN A 69 21.10 18.80 -5.19
CA GLN A 69 20.32 18.89 -3.95
C GLN A 69 19.03 19.66 -4.24
N MET A 70 17.90 19.00 -4.03
CA MET A 70 16.57 19.62 -4.01
C MET A 70 16.19 19.80 -2.55
N ASP A 71 15.91 21.03 -2.15
CA ASP A 71 15.41 21.27 -0.79
C ASP A 71 13.90 21.00 -0.77
N PHE A 72 13.46 20.23 0.21
CA PHE A 72 12.04 20.05 0.47
C PHE A 72 11.46 21.35 1.01
N ILE A 73 10.62 22.00 0.21
CA ILE A 73 9.78 23.11 0.65
C ILE A 73 8.34 22.70 0.36
N MET A 74 7.49 22.79 1.39
CA MET A 74 6.07 22.35 1.45
C MET A 74 5.19 22.67 0.24
N SER A 75 5.63 23.53 -0.66
CA SER A 75 4.91 23.94 -1.87
C SER A 75 5.65 23.71 -3.18
N ILE A 76 6.98 23.51 -3.21
CA ILE A 76 7.78 23.36 -4.43
C ILE A 76 9.14 22.72 -4.07
N GLY A 77 9.57 21.65 -4.75
CA GLY A 77 10.98 21.24 -4.71
C GLY A 77 11.83 22.34 -5.34
N LEU A 78 12.62 23.07 -4.54
CA LEU A 78 13.46 24.14 -5.07
C LEU A 78 14.85 23.62 -5.39
N LYS A 79 15.41 24.08 -6.52
CA LYS A 79 16.86 23.97 -6.76
C LYS A 79 17.59 24.88 -5.76
N LYS A 80 18.89 24.65 -5.54
CA LYS A 80 19.77 25.49 -4.69
C LYS A 80 19.63 27.02 -4.90
N ASN A 81 19.12 27.46 -6.06
CA ASN A 81 18.87 28.87 -6.39
C ASN A 81 17.46 29.40 -6.08
N ARG A 82 16.63 28.67 -5.32
CA ARG A 82 15.23 29.03 -4.94
C ARG A 82 14.22 29.14 -6.09
N ASP A 83 14.60 28.77 -7.31
CA ASP A 83 13.66 28.63 -8.42
C ASP A 83 12.91 27.29 -8.33
N PRO A 84 11.61 27.25 -8.72
CA PRO A 84 10.86 26.02 -8.82
C PRO A 84 11.59 25.04 -9.74
N ALA A 85 11.85 23.82 -9.25
CA ALA A 85 12.53 22.82 -10.06
C ALA A 85 11.65 22.29 -11.19
N TYR A 86 10.34 22.24 -10.95
CA TYR A 86 9.32 21.74 -11.87
C TYR A 86 8.14 22.69 -11.91
N ASP A 87 7.47 22.72 -13.06
CA ASP A 87 6.24 23.46 -13.25
C ASP A 87 5.07 22.69 -12.61
N ILE A 88 4.50 23.26 -11.55
CA ILE A 88 3.42 22.66 -10.78
C ILE A 88 2.35 23.71 -10.63
N ILE A 89 1.11 23.28 -10.86
CA ILE A 89 -0.09 24.12 -10.77
C ILE A 89 -0.10 24.84 -9.42
N ALA A 90 -0.24 26.16 -9.45
CA ALA A 90 -0.30 26.96 -8.25
C ALA A 90 -1.62 26.70 -7.49
N CYS A 91 -1.60 26.92 -6.17
CA CYS A 91 -2.75 26.70 -5.29
C CYS A 91 -3.97 27.51 -5.75
N LYS A 92 -3.73 28.75 -6.20
CA LYS A 92 -4.77 29.63 -6.71
C LYS A 92 -5.45 29.04 -7.95
N ASP A 93 -4.65 28.63 -8.95
CA ASP A 93 -5.16 28.07 -10.20
C ASP A 93 -5.96 26.78 -9.95
N PHE A 94 -5.49 25.93 -9.05
CA PHE A 94 -6.22 24.72 -8.64
C PHE A 94 -7.62 25.04 -8.09
N TYR A 95 -7.75 26.09 -7.26
CA TYR A 95 -9.05 26.47 -6.71
C TYR A 95 -9.95 27.19 -7.72
N GLU A 96 -9.39 27.97 -8.65
CA GLU A 96 -10.13 28.56 -9.77
C GLU A 96 -10.68 27.48 -10.72
N ASP A 97 -9.87 26.46 -11.03
CA ASP A 97 -10.28 25.31 -11.82
C ASP A 97 -11.34 24.47 -11.08
N LEU A 98 -11.16 24.28 -9.76
CA LEU A 98 -12.15 23.58 -8.92
C LEU A 98 -13.50 24.32 -8.93
N ASP A 99 -13.50 25.64 -8.81
CA ASP A 99 -14.72 26.45 -8.88
C ASP A 99 -15.40 26.35 -10.25
N THR A 100 -14.61 26.32 -11.32
CA THR A 100 -15.11 26.09 -12.68
C THR A 100 -15.81 24.74 -12.80
N VAL A 101 -15.20 23.67 -12.25
CA VAL A 101 -15.79 22.33 -12.23
C VAL A 101 -17.07 22.30 -11.37
N LEU A 102 -17.06 22.92 -10.18
CA LEU A 102 -18.22 22.97 -9.29
C LEU A 102 -19.38 23.75 -9.90
N THR A 103 -19.09 24.83 -10.63
CA THR A 103 -20.07 25.62 -11.38
C THR A 103 -20.67 24.79 -12.51
N ALA A 104 -19.84 24.10 -13.30
CA ALA A 104 -20.30 23.21 -14.38
C ALA A 104 -21.14 22.04 -13.83
N ILE A 105 -20.74 21.47 -12.69
CA ILE A 105 -21.50 20.42 -12.01
C ILE A 105 -22.84 20.97 -11.56
N SER A 106 -22.91 22.21 -11.08
CA SER A 106 -24.12 22.82 -10.53
C SER A 106 -25.12 23.29 -11.60
N ASP A 107 -24.69 23.41 -12.86
CA ASP A 107 -25.52 23.82 -13.99
C ASP A 107 -26.68 22.86 -14.26
N GLY A 108 -27.92 23.38 -14.20
CA GLY A 108 -29.15 22.60 -14.34
C GLY A 108 -29.33 21.94 -15.71
N PRO A 109 -29.17 22.68 -16.83
CA PRO A 109 -29.14 22.12 -18.17
C PRO A 109 -28.09 21.03 -18.36
N ALA A 110 -26.85 21.23 -17.93
CA ALA A 110 -25.78 20.25 -18.02
C ALA A 110 -26.12 18.96 -17.24
N LYS A 111 -26.61 19.06 -16.00
CA LYS A 111 -27.08 17.91 -15.21
C LYS A 111 -28.17 17.13 -15.94
N SER A 112 -29.16 17.84 -16.47
CA SER A 112 -30.30 17.22 -17.18
C SER A 112 -29.85 16.50 -18.45
N PHE A 113 -28.92 17.10 -19.20
CA PHE A 113 -28.31 16.50 -20.38
C PHE A 113 -27.50 15.25 -20.03
N ALA A 114 -26.62 15.35 -19.03
CA ALA A 114 -25.80 14.23 -18.57
C ALA A 114 -26.68 13.05 -18.10
N PHE A 115 -27.73 13.31 -17.33
CA PHE A 115 -28.68 12.29 -16.89
C PHE A 115 -29.35 11.58 -18.09
N ARG A 116 -29.89 12.34 -19.05
CA ARG A 116 -30.50 11.78 -20.27
C ARG A 116 -29.50 10.95 -21.07
N ARG A 117 -28.26 11.42 -21.18
CA ARG A 117 -27.18 10.71 -21.88
C ARG A 117 -26.82 9.40 -21.20
N LEU A 118 -26.64 9.40 -19.88
CA LEU A 118 -26.38 8.20 -19.10
C LEU A 118 -27.53 7.19 -19.23
N ARG A 119 -28.78 7.67 -19.18
CA ARG A 119 -29.95 6.80 -19.39
C ARG A 119 -29.99 6.18 -20.77
N TYR A 120 -29.68 6.96 -21.80
CA TYR A 120 -29.56 6.46 -23.17
C TYR A 120 -28.44 5.41 -23.30
N LEU A 121 -27.27 5.66 -22.71
CA LEU A 121 -26.14 4.73 -22.76
C LEU A 121 -26.48 3.40 -22.07
N ASP A 122 -27.14 3.44 -20.91
CA ASP A 122 -27.60 2.23 -20.23
C ASP A 122 -28.66 1.48 -21.04
N SER A 123 -29.65 2.18 -21.61
CA SER A 123 -30.64 1.54 -22.50
C SER A 123 -30.00 0.93 -23.75
N LYS A 124 -28.99 1.59 -24.33
CA LYS A 124 -28.21 1.05 -25.45
C LYS A 124 -27.45 -0.20 -25.03
N TRP A 125 -26.87 -0.23 -23.83
CA TRP A 125 -26.19 -1.39 -23.28
C TRP A 125 -27.14 -2.57 -23.04
N GLN A 126 -28.32 -2.33 -22.49
CA GLN A 126 -29.34 -3.37 -22.31
C GLN A 126 -29.80 -3.96 -23.65
N MET A 127 -30.01 -3.10 -24.67
CA MET A 127 -30.32 -3.56 -26.01
C MET A 127 -29.17 -4.38 -26.62
N TYR A 128 -27.93 -3.95 -26.39
CA TYR A 128 -26.75 -4.69 -26.84
C TYR A 128 -26.71 -6.10 -26.24
N ILE A 129 -26.92 -6.24 -24.92
CA ILE A 129 -26.97 -7.55 -24.25
C ILE A 129 -28.05 -8.43 -24.89
N LEU A 130 -29.28 -7.92 -25.04
CA LEU A 130 -30.39 -8.69 -25.62
C LEU A 130 -30.11 -9.20 -27.05
N LEU A 131 -29.37 -8.43 -27.84
CA LEU A 131 -29.06 -8.78 -29.22
C LEU A 131 -27.81 -9.68 -29.36
N ASN A 132 -26.84 -9.59 -28.43
CA ASN A 132 -25.51 -10.17 -28.62
C ASN A 132 -25.10 -11.19 -27.55
N GLU A 133 -25.86 -11.38 -26.47
CA GLU A 133 -25.50 -12.29 -25.36
C GLU A 133 -25.16 -13.70 -25.85
N PHE A 134 -25.99 -14.27 -26.74
CA PHE A 134 -25.74 -15.62 -27.27
C PHE A 134 -24.46 -15.69 -28.11
N GLN A 135 -24.13 -14.63 -28.85
CA GLN A 135 -22.91 -14.55 -29.65
C GLN A 135 -21.69 -14.44 -28.73
N GLU A 136 -21.70 -13.53 -27.76
CA GLU A 136 -20.61 -13.37 -26.78
C GLU A 136 -20.36 -14.65 -25.96
N LEU A 137 -21.43 -15.36 -25.59
CA LEU A 137 -21.33 -16.64 -24.89
C LEU A 137 -20.70 -17.72 -25.78
N SER A 138 -21.05 -17.75 -27.07
CA SER A 138 -20.45 -18.67 -28.05
C SER A 138 -18.97 -18.36 -28.25
N ASP A 139 -18.62 -17.08 -28.42
CA ASP A 139 -17.25 -16.61 -28.58
C ASP A 139 -16.40 -16.90 -27.34
N SER A 140 -16.97 -16.74 -26.15
CA SER A 140 -16.30 -17.09 -24.88
C SER A 140 -16.02 -18.59 -24.78
N LYS A 141 -16.93 -19.45 -25.26
CA LYS A 141 -16.74 -20.91 -25.31
C LYS A 141 -15.68 -21.33 -26.34
N CYS A 142 -15.50 -20.54 -27.41
CA CYS A 142 -14.47 -20.76 -28.41
C CYS A 142 -13.04 -20.50 -27.90
N VAL A 143 -12.87 -19.89 -26.72
CA VAL A 143 -11.56 -19.67 -26.09
C VAL A 143 -11.30 -20.74 -25.02
N PRO A 144 -10.70 -21.90 -25.37
CA PRO A 144 -10.46 -22.96 -24.40
C PRO A 144 -9.48 -22.50 -23.30
N HIS A 145 -9.65 -23.05 -22.10
CA HIS A 145 -8.81 -22.78 -20.93
C HIS A 145 -8.81 -21.31 -20.44
N ARG A 146 -9.79 -20.49 -20.87
CA ARG A 146 -10.06 -19.17 -20.32
C ARG A 146 -11.48 -19.16 -19.75
N ASP A 147 -11.55 -19.32 -18.44
CA ASP A 147 -12.76 -19.20 -17.66
C ASP A 147 -12.53 -18.17 -16.53
N PHE A 148 -13.55 -17.95 -15.72
CA PHE A 148 -13.47 -17.04 -14.59
C PHE A 148 -12.30 -17.36 -13.63
N TYR A 149 -11.89 -18.62 -13.50
CA TYR A 149 -10.80 -19.02 -12.60
C TYR A 149 -9.41 -18.74 -13.18
N ASN A 150 -9.27 -18.74 -14.51
CA ASN A 150 -8.00 -18.57 -15.21
C ASN A 150 -7.72 -17.15 -15.72
N VAL A 151 -8.61 -16.19 -15.42
CA VAL A 151 -8.42 -14.76 -15.68
C VAL A 151 -7.74 -14.11 -14.47
N ARG A 152 -6.69 -13.33 -14.73
CA ARG A 152 -6.00 -12.55 -13.68
C ARG A 152 -6.91 -11.45 -13.18
N LYS A 153 -7.09 -11.38 -11.88
CA LYS A 153 -7.93 -10.42 -11.18
C LYS A 153 -7.07 -9.73 -10.13
N VAL A 154 -7.22 -8.42 -10.03
CA VAL A 154 -6.52 -7.60 -9.05
C VAL A 154 -7.56 -7.04 -8.11
N ASP A 155 -7.39 -7.25 -6.82
CA ASP A 155 -8.13 -6.52 -5.82
C ASP A 155 -7.45 -5.16 -5.60
N THR A 156 -8.05 -4.12 -6.16
CA THR A 156 -7.49 -2.75 -6.19
C THR A 156 -7.85 -1.95 -4.94
N HIS A 157 -8.73 -2.44 -4.07
CA HIS A 157 -9.19 -1.70 -2.89
C HIS A 157 -9.23 -2.54 -1.60
N VAL A 158 -8.06 -2.86 -1.03
CA VAL A 158 -7.94 -3.61 0.23
C VAL A 158 -7.07 -2.89 1.26
N HIS A 159 -7.58 -2.75 2.48
CA HIS A 159 -6.77 -2.35 3.64
C HIS A 159 -5.98 -3.55 4.16
N HIS A 160 -4.67 -3.38 4.36
CA HIS A 160 -3.79 -4.45 4.82
C HIS A 160 -4.24 -5.05 6.16
N SER A 161 -4.69 -4.23 7.11
CA SER A 161 -5.22 -4.68 8.40
C SER A 161 -6.43 -5.63 8.27
N SER A 162 -7.09 -5.60 7.12
CA SER A 162 -8.35 -6.29 6.84
C SER A 162 -8.18 -7.36 5.76
N CYS A 163 -6.95 -7.68 5.35
CA CYS A 163 -6.68 -8.63 4.27
C CYS A 163 -6.95 -10.09 4.67
N MET A 164 -7.00 -10.37 5.97
CA MET A 164 -7.14 -11.70 6.54
C MET A 164 -8.60 -12.02 6.89
N ASN A 165 -9.00 -13.27 6.66
CA ASN A 165 -10.29 -13.75 7.12
C ASN A 165 -10.33 -13.83 8.66
N GLN A 166 -11.44 -13.44 9.28
CA GLN A 166 -11.67 -13.51 10.73
C GLN A 166 -11.35 -14.89 11.32
N LYS A 167 -11.76 -15.98 10.64
CA LYS A 167 -11.47 -17.36 11.08
C LYS A 167 -9.98 -17.66 11.07
N HIS A 168 -9.25 -17.12 10.10
CA HIS A 168 -7.81 -17.27 10.01
C HIS A 168 -7.11 -16.51 11.14
N MET A 169 -7.50 -15.25 11.37
CA MET A 169 -7.00 -14.43 12.47
C MET A 169 -7.22 -15.09 13.84
N LEU A 170 -8.43 -15.59 14.11
CA LEU A 170 -8.74 -16.32 15.34
C LEU A 170 -7.84 -17.54 15.53
N ARG A 171 -7.66 -18.35 14.48
CA ARG A 171 -6.79 -19.53 14.52
C ARG A 171 -5.34 -19.15 14.79
N PHE A 172 -4.89 -18.03 14.21
CA PHE A 172 -3.54 -17.51 14.41
C PHE A 172 -3.31 -17.09 15.87
N ILE A 173 -4.23 -16.30 16.45
CA ILE A 173 -4.17 -15.87 17.86
C ILE A 173 -4.13 -17.10 18.79
N LYS A 174 -5.04 -18.07 18.60
CA LYS A 174 -5.04 -19.32 19.39
C LYS A 174 -3.74 -20.10 19.24
N SER A 175 -3.16 -20.15 18.04
CA SER A 175 -1.88 -20.82 17.81
C SER A 175 -0.73 -20.13 18.55
N LYS A 176 -0.71 -18.80 18.57
CA LYS A 176 0.32 -18.01 19.27
C LYS A 176 0.24 -18.18 20.77
N MET A 177 -0.95 -18.14 21.36
CA MET A 177 -1.13 -18.45 22.78
C MET A 177 -0.62 -19.85 23.17
N LYS A 178 -0.79 -20.84 22.30
CA LYS A 178 -0.35 -22.22 22.59
C LYS A 178 1.16 -22.42 22.39
N LYS A 179 1.78 -21.75 21.43
CA LYS A 179 3.18 -21.97 21.04
C LYS A 179 4.17 -20.98 21.68
N SER A 180 3.71 -19.77 21.96
CA SER A 180 4.53 -18.65 22.43
C SER A 180 3.82 -17.84 23.52
N PRO A 181 3.41 -18.46 24.64
CA PRO A 181 2.74 -17.75 25.74
C PRO A 181 3.65 -16.74 26.44
N ASP A 182 4.96 -17.05 26.50
CA ASP A 182 5.96 -16.27 27.24
C ASP A 182 6.55 -15.09 26.46
N ASP A 183 6.13 -14.89 25.19
CA ASP A 183 6.59 -13.74 24.40
C ASP A 183 6.16 -12.43 25.09
N VAL A 184 7.11 -11.53 25.36
CA VAL A 184 6.81 -10.19 25.90
C VAL A 184 6.24 -9.32 24.78
N VAL A 185 4.98 -8.93 24.91
CA VAL A 185 4.22 -8.29 23.80
C VAL A 185 3.85 -6.84 24.03
N ILE A 186 3.83 -6.39 25.28
CA ILE A 186 3.45 -5.01 25.62
C ILE A 186 4.26 -4.53 26.83
N TYR A 187 4.61 -3.25 26.82
CA TYR A 187 5.21 -2.55 27.95
C TYR A 187 4.26 -1.43 28.38
N ARG A 188 3.67 -1.55 29.57
CA ARG A 188 2.78 -0.55 30.17
C ARG A 188 2.93 -0.58 31.68
N ASP A 189 2.70 0.57 32.32
CA ASP A 189 2.72 0.70 33.78
C ASP A 189 4.05 0.26 34.43
N HIS A 190 5.15 0.51 33.72
CA HIS A 190 6.52 0.10 34.07
C HIS A 190 6.77 -1.42 34.08
N ASP A 191 5.79 -2.24 33.65
CA ASP A 191 5.91 -3.68 33.58
C ASP A 191 5.85 -4.22 32.15
N HIS A 192 6.60 -5.30 31.93
CA HIS A 192 6.59 -6.08 30.71
C HIS A 192 5.57 -7.21 30.84
N LEU A 193 4.49 -7.16 30.05
CA LEU A 193 3.49 -8.22 30.05
C LEU A 193 3.77 -9.21 28.91
N THR A 194 3.76 -10.49 29.26
CA THR A 194 3.79 -11.59 28.30
C THR A 194 2.44 -11.73 27.59
N LEU A 195 2.41 -12.44 26.47
CA LEU A 195 1.16 -12.72 25.76
C LEU A 195 0.14 -13.38 26.69
N GLN A 196 0.58 -14.36 27.48
CA GLN A 196 -0.25 -14.97 28.51
C GLN A 196 -0.72 -13.96 29.56
N GLY A 197 0.18 -13.12 30.08
CA GLY A 197 -0.18 -12.08 31.07
C GLY A 197 -1.21 -11.08 30.53
N VAL A 198 -1.18 -10.74 29.24
CA VAL A 198 -2.20 -9.91 28.61
C VAL A 198 -3.56 -10.62 28.60
N PHE A 199 -3.62 -11.89 28.22
CA PHE A 199 -4.86 -12.66 28.23
C PHE A 199 -5.43 -12.89 29.63
N ASP A 200 -4.56 -13.17 30.60
CA ASP A 200 -4.93 -13.31 32.01
C ASP A 200 -5.50 -12.01 32.58
N SER A 201 -4.90 -10.85 32.23
CA SER A 201 -5.42 -9.53 32.63
C SER A 201 -6.77 -9.17 32.02
N LEU A 202 -7.13 -9.82 30.90
CA LEU A 202 -8.43 -9.67 30.25
C LEU A 202 -9.46 -10.66 30.79
N GLY A 203 -9.05 -11.63 31.62
CA GLY A 203 -9.91 -12.71 32.07
C GLY A 203 -10.36 -13.63 30.93
N LEU A 204 -9.58 -13.73 29.85
CA LEU A 204 -9.93 -14.49 28.66
C LEU A 204 -9.00 -15.68 28.46
N THR A 205 -9.56 -16.87 28.28
CA THR A 205 -8.77 -18.03 27.87
C THR A 205 -8.79 -18.22 26.35
N ALA A 206 -7.83 -18.99 25.83
CA ALA A 206 -7.79 -19.36 24.41
C ALA A 206 -9.04 -20.14 23.95
N TYR A 207 -9.76 -20.77 24.89
CA TYR A 207 -10.99 -21.50 24.60
C TYR A 207 -12.17 -20.54 24.41
N ASP A 208 -12.23 -19.48 25.20
CA ASP A 208 -13.32 -18.48 25.22
C ASP A 208 -13.26 -17.51 24.02
N LEU A 209 -12.14 -17.47 23.32
CA LEU A 209 -12.02 -16.72 22.06
C LEU A 209 -12.87 -17.38 20.97
N SER A 210 -13.87 -16.66 20.49
CA SER A 210 -14.71 -17.00 19.36
C SER A 210 -14.66 -15.88 18.32
N ILE A 211 -15.26 -16.12 17.15
CA ILE A 211 -15.40 -15.08 16.12
C ILE A 211 -16.24 -13.92 16.66
N ASP A 212 -17.26 -14.25 17.46
CA ASP A 212 -18.18 -13.27 18.03
C ASP A 212 -17.55 -12.45 19.16
N THR A 213 -16.68 -13.05 19.99
CA THR A 213 -15.97 -12.31 21.04
C THR A 213 -14.85 -11.43 20.50
N LEU A 214 -14.32 -11.74 19.31
CA LEU A 214 -13.31 -10.92 18.64
C LEU A 214 -13.87 -9.59 18.08
N ASP A 215 -15.18 -9.37 18.11
CA ASP A 215 -15.90 -8.18 17.64
C ASP A 215 -15.46 -7.66 16.25
N MET A 216 -15.08 -8.59 15.36
CA MET A 216 -14.62 -8.27 14.00
C MET A 216 -15.78 -8.11 13.01
N HIS A 217 -17.00 -7.78 13.48
CA HIS A 217 -18.19 -7.77 12.64
C HIS A 217 -18.20 -6.61 11.66
N ALA A 218 -18.24 -6.90 10.36
CA ALA A 218 -18.49 -5.89 9.33
C ALA A 218 -19.96 -5.38 9.38
N HIS A 219 -20.32 -4.52 10.35
CA HIS A 219 -21.60 -3.79 10.30
C HIS A 219 -21.71 -2.92 9.02
N LYS A 220 -22.92 -2.89 8.42
CA LYS A 220 -23.27 -2.21 7.15
C LYS A 220 -22.94 -0.72 7.11
N ASP A 221 -22.79 -0.07 8.28
CA ASP A 221 -22.51 1.37 8.41
C ASP A 221 -21.02 1.76 8.32
N SER A 222 -20.13 0.84 7.91
CA SER A 222 -18.67 1.08 7.89
C SER A 222 -18.08 1.36 6.53
N PHE A 223 -18.92 1.47 5.49
CA PHE A 223 -18.48 1.93 4.18
C PHE A 223 -18.18 3.44 4.13
N HIS A 224 -18.56 4.20 5.17
CA HIS A 224 -18.41 5.66 5.18
C HIS A 224 -17.53 6.21 6.32
N ARG A 225 -17.05 5.40 7.27
CA ARG A 225 -16.46 5.90 8.53
C ARG A 225 -15.12 5.26 8.89
N PHE A 226 -14.02 5.94 8.54
CA PHE A 226 -12.65 5.51 8.85
C PHE A 226 -12.30 5.58 10.36
N ASP A 227 -12.92 6.51 11.10
CA ASP A 227 -12.79 6.61 12.56
C ASP A 227 -13.42 5.41 13.29
N LYS A 228 -14.59 4.95 12.85
CA LYS A 228 -15.19 3.69 13.29
C LYS A 228 -14.43 2.47 12.78
N PHE A 229 -13.76 2.52 11.62
CA PHE A 229 -12.91 1.41 11.14
C PHE A 229 -11.74 1.14 12.10
N ASN A 230 -11.14 2.19 12.67
CA ASN A 230 -10.11 2.05 13.70
C ASN A 230 -10.65 1.44 15.01
N LEU A 231 -11.86 1.81 15.44
CA LEU A 231 -12.52 1.20 16.60
C LEU A 231 -13.02 -0.24 16.35
N LYS A 232 -13.30 -0.59 15.08
CA LYS A 232 -13.89 -1.87 14.64
C LYS A 232 -12.88 -3.02 14.49
N TYR A 233 -11.59 -2.71 14.54
CA TYR A 233 -10.50 -3.67 14.64
C TYR A 233 -9.85 -3.65 16.02
N ASN A 234 -10.57 -3.21 17.07
CA ASN A 234 -10.22 -3.56 18.43
C ASN A 234 -10.78 -4.95 18.72
N PRO A 235 -9.97 -6.02 18.78
CA PRO A 235 -10.45 -7.27 19.33
C PRO A 235 -10.99 -6.98 20.72
N ILE A 236 -12.25 -7.33 21.00
CA ILE A 236 -12.91 -7.21 22.31
C ILE A 236 -13.21 -5.76 22.74
N GLY A 237 -13.05 -4.76 21.86
CA GLY A 237 -13.14 -3.34 22.26
C GLY A 237 -11.91 -2.85 23.02
N GLU A 238 -10.88 -3.69 23.14
CA GLU A 238 -9.68 -3.42 23.92
C GLU A 238 -8.49 -3.07 23.00
N SER A 239 -7.90 -1.90 23.23
CA SER A 239 -6.76 -1.37 22.44
C SER A 239 -5.55 -2.31 22.36
N ARG A 240 -5.38 -3.19 23.35
CA ARG A 240 -4.19 -4.02 23.56
C ARG A 240 -4.02 -5.11 22.51
N LEU A 241 -5.05 -5.91 22.22
CA LEU A 241 -4.94 -7.00 21.23
C LEU A 241 -4.77 -6.47 19.81
N ARG A 242 -5.40 -5.33 19.50
CA ARG A 242 -5.22 -4.63 18.23
C ARG A 242 -3.77 -4.17 18.06
N GLU A 243 -3.21 -3.58 19.11
CA GLU A 243 -1.83 -3.11 19.13
C GLU A 243 -0.86 -4.27 18.88
N ILE A 244 -1.09 -5.42 19.51
CA ILE A 244 -0.21 -6.60 19.39
C ILE A 244 -0.31 -7.27 18.01
N PHE A 245 -1.52 -7.52 17.51
CA PHE A 245 -1.72 -8.35 16.32
C PHE A 245 -1.97 -7.58 15.02
N MET A 246 -2.38 -6.30 15.10
CA MET A 246 -2.88 -5.56 13.93
C MET A 246 -2.13 -4.24 13.65
N LYS A 247 -1.10 -3.90 14.45
CA LYS A 247 -0.23 -2.74 14.17
C LYS A 247 1.17 -3.18 13.77
N THR A 248 1.78 -2.38 12.88
CA THR A 248 3.17 -2.52 12.44
C THR A 248 4.13 -1.96 13.49
N ASP A 249 3.80 -0.79 14.07
CA ASP A 249 4.55 -0.15 15.16
C ASP A 249 3.98 -0.57 16.52
N ASN A 250 4.66 -1.52 17.18
CA ASN A 250 4.35 -2.01 18.53
C ASN A 250 5.64 -2.51 19.21
N TYR A 251 5.54 -2.95 20.47
CA TYR A 251 6.70 -3.40 21.27
C TYR A 251 7.49 -4.55 20.61
N ILE A 252 6.82 -5.46 19.91
CA ILE A 252 7.43 -6.59 19.17
C ILE A 252 7.74 -6.25 17.71
N GLN A 253 7.75 -4.96 17.35
CA GLN A 253 8.06 -4.46 16.01
C GLN A 253 7.21 -5.12 14.90
N GLY A 254 5.92 -5.37 15.18
CA GLY A 254 4.97 -5.91 14.21
C GLY A 254 5.24 -7.37 13.80
N LYS A 255 6.02 -8.14 14.57
CA LYS A 255 6.38 -9.55 14.30
C LYS A 255 5.17 -10.42 13.98
N TYR A 256 4.10 -10.33 14.79
CA TYR A 256 2.90 -11.14 14.60
C TYR A 256 2.11 -10.74 13.36
N LEU A 257 1.97 -9.43 13.11
CA LEU A 257 1.31 -8.93 11.90
C LEU A 257 2.07 -9.35 10.63
N ALA A 258 3.40 -9.33 10.66
CA ALA A 258 4.22 -9.80 9.55
C ALA A 258 4.05 -11.30 9.29
N GLU A 259 3.95 -12.12 10.35
CA GLU A 259 3.78 -13.55 10.23
C GLU A 259 2.43 -13.93 9.61
N ILE A 260 1.33 -13.33 10.08
CA ILE A 260 0.01 -13.57 9.46
C ILE A 260 -0.03 -13.01 8.03
N THR A 261 0.63 -11.88 7.76
CA THR A 261 0.74 -11.34 6.40
C THR A 261 1.46 -12.31 5.48
N ARG A 262 2.54 -12.98 5.93
CA ARG A 262 3.20 -14.03 5.13
C ARG A 262 2.29 -15.20 4.83
N GLU A 263 1.47 -15.64 5.79
CA GLU A 263 0.49 -16.70 5.56
C GLU A 263 -0.52 -16.28 4.46
N VAL A 264 -1.08 -15.07 4.55
CA VAL A 264 -2.03 -14.54 3.54
C VAL A 264 -1.38 -14.38 2.16
N VAL A 265 -0.15 -13.87 2.12
CA VAL A 265 0.61 -13.69 0.86
C VAL A 265 0.95 -15.05 0.24
N SER A 266 1.28 -16.05 1.05
CA SER A 266 1.50 -17.43 0.58
C SER A 266 0.24 -18.00 -0.08
N ASP A 267 -0.93 -17.78 0.53
CA ASP A 267 -2.21 -18.20 -0.04
C ASP A 267 -2.48 -17.48 -1.37
N LEU A 268 -2.18 -16.19 -1.48
CA LEU A 268 -2.25 -15.43 -2.73
C LEU A 268 -1.26 -15.93 -3.80
N GLU A 269 -0.03 -16.32 -3.43
CA GLU A 269 0.94 -16.89 -4.38
C GLU A 269 0.56 -18.29 -4.86
N SER A 270 -0.18 -19.03 -4.04
CA SER A 270 -0.80 -20.30 -4.44
C SER A 270 -1.88 -20.07 -5.50
N SER A 271 -2.63 -18.98 -5.36
CA SER A 271 -3.66 -18.52 -6.28
C SER A 271 -3.08 -17.70 -7.43
N LYS A 272 -2.54 -18.39 -8.44
CA LYS A 272 -1.83 -17.80 -9.61
C LYS A 272 -2.52 -16.58 -10.27
N TYR A 273 -3.84 -16.50 -10.21
CA TYR A 273 -4.65 -15.51 -10.91
C TYR A 273 -5.17 -14.38 -10.02
N GLN A 274 -4.89 -14.41 -8.71
CA GLN A 274 -5.32 -13.36 -7.80
C GLN A 274 -4.12 -12.50 -7.40
N MET A 275 -4.30 -11.18 -7.52
CA MET A 275 -3.35 -10.16 -7.13
C MET A 275 -4.03 -9.18 -6.18
N ALA A 276 -3.27 -8.48 -5.37
CA ALA A 276 -3.81 -7.52 -4.42
C ALA A 276 -2.96 -6.26 -4.30
N GLU A 277 -3.64 -5.13 -4.11
CA GLU A 277 -3.07 -3.83 -3.82
C GLU A 277 -3.40 -3.46 -2.37
N TYR A 278 -2.48 -3.76 -1.45
CA TYR A 278 -2.67 -3.57 -0.03
C TYR A 278 -2.33 -2.15 0.40
N ARG A 279 -3.25 -1.52 1.12
CA ARG A 279 -3.06 -0.21 1.74
C ARG A 279 -2.48 -0.33 3.13
N VAL A 280 -1.36 0.34 3.37
CA VAL A 280 -0.75 0.48 4.69
C VAL A 280 -0.73 1.95 5.07
N SER A 281 -1.08 2.26 6.31
CA SER A 281 -1.21 3.64 6.76
C SER A 281 0.13 4.26 7.16
N VAL A 282 0.35 5.49 6.70
CA VAL A 282 1.35 6.43 7.22
C VAL A 282 0.58 7.67 7.68
N TYR A 283 0.65 7.97 8.97
CA TYR A 283 -0.14 9.01 9.62
C TYR A 283 0.49 10.40 9.53
N GLY A 284 1.81 10.49 9.30
CA GLY A 284 2.52 11.77 9.23
C GLY A 284 2.68 12.42 10.61
N ARG A 285 2.78 11.61 11.68
CA ARG A 285 2.97 12.10 13.06
C ARG A 285 4.43 12.38 13.39
N SER A 286 5.34 11.67 12.74
CA SER A 286 6.79 11.74 12.95
C SER A 286 7.52 11.40 11.65
N LEU A 287 8.73 11.93 11.47
CA LEU A 287 9.60 11.63 10.32
C LEU A 287 9.98 10.14 10.24
N ASP A 288 10.23 9.51 11.40
CA ASP A 288 10.67 8.11 11.51
C ASP A 288 9.62 7.07 11.06
N GLU A 289 8.39 7.49 10.77
CA GLU A 289 7.29 6.58 10.47
C GLU A 289 7.53 5.77 9.19
N TRP A 290 8.10 6.40 8.17
CA TRP A 290 8.50 5.74 6.94
C TRP A 290 9.57 4.69 7.16
N ASP A 291 10.60 5.00 7.95
CA ASP A 291 11.71 4.08 8.21
C ASP A 291 11.27 2.89 9.04
N LYS A 292 10.41 3.10 10.05
CA LYS A 292 9.80 2.01 10.82
C LYS A 292 9.00 1.09 9.91
N LEU A 293 8.18 1.65 9.01
CA LEU A 293 7.39 0.86 8.09
C LEU A 293 8.26 0.10 7.09
N ALA A 294 9.27 0.75 6.52
CA ALA A 294 10.19 0.14 5.57
C ALA A 294 10.99 -0.99 6.21
N LYS A 295 11.54 -0.77 7.42
CA LYS A 295 12.23 -1.81 8.22
C LYS A 295 11.31 -2.99 8.49
N TRP A 296 10.05 -2.74 8.84
CA TRP A 296 9.07 -3.81 9.04
C TRP A 296 8.86 -4.66 7.77
N VAL A 297 8.69 -4.04 6.60
CA VAL A 297 8.52 -4.78 5.34
C VAL A 297 9.79 -5.56 4.94
N VAL A 298 10.95 -4.91 5.01
CA VAL A 298 12.23 -5.45 4.56
C VAL A 298 12.73 -6.58 5.47
N HIS A 299 12.75 -6.37 6.79
CA HIS A 299 13.25 -7.38 7.74
C HIS A 299 12.36 -8.62 7.76
N ASN A 300 11.05 -8.46 7.60
CA ASN A 300 10.11 -9.58 7.54
C ASN A 300 9.99 -10.20 6.14
N LYS A 301 10.71 -9.68 5.14
CA LYS A 301 10.72 -10.14 3.74
C LYS A 301 9.32 -10.23 3.14
N LEU A 302 8.48 -9.21 3.35
CA LEU A 302 7.10 -9.16 2.86
C LEU A 302 7.02 -8.79 1.37
N PHE A 303 7.75 -9.54 0.54
CA PHE A 303 7.83 -9.31 -0.90
C PHE A 303 7.16 -10.45 -1.66
N SER A 304 6.25 -10.08 -2.56
CA SER A 304 5.58 -11.02 -3.45
C SER A 304 5.39 -10.43 -4.85
N PRO A 305 5.48 -11.24 -5.92
CA PRO A 305 5.09 -10.79 -7.25
C PRO A 305 3.60 -10.41 -7.33
N ASN A 306 2.75 -10.99 -6.48
CA ASN A 306 1.30 -10.83 -6.54
C ASN A 306 0.76 -9.64 -5.74
N VAL A 307 1.61 -9.00 -4.94
CA VAL A 307 1.22 -7.93 -4.02
C VAL A 307 1.96 -6.65 -4.32
N ARG A 308 1.22 -5.54 -4.32
CA ARG A 308 1.75 -4.17 -4.33
C ARG A 308 1.19 -3.38 -3.16
N TRP A 309 1.91 -2.33 -2.78
CA TRP A 309 1.57 -1.52 -1.61
C TRP A 309 1.07 -0.14 -2.04
N LEU A 310 -0.01 0.32 -1.44
CA LEU A 310 -0.41 1.73 -1.47
C LEU A 310 -0.21 2.33 -0.09
N VAL A 311 0.21 3.57 -0.05
CA VAL A 311 0.41 4.31 1.19
C VAL A 311 -0.85 5.10 1.48
N GLN A 312 -1.53 4.71 2.55
CA GLN A 312 -2.75 5.34 2.98
C GLN A 312 -2.44 6.49 3.94
N VAL A 313 -2.97 7.68 3.68
CA VAL A 313 -2.76 8.88 4.49
C VAL A 313 -4.08 9.29 5.14
N PRO A 314 -4.27 8.99 6.45
CA PRO A 314 -5.48 9.41 7.17
C PRO A 314 -5.53 10.91 7.45
N ARG A 315 -6.65 11.56 7.14
CA ARG A 315 -6.85 13.01 7.32
C ARG A 315 -7.26 13.38 8.75
N LEU A 316 -6.42 13.03 9.73
CA LEU A 316 -6.72 13.16 11.16
C LEU A 316 -5.95 14.32 11.84
N TYR A 317 -5.70 15.43 11.13
CA TYR A 317 -4.89 16.53 11.66
C TYR A 317 -5.46 17.10 12.96
N ASN A 318 -6.79 17.27 13.05
CA ASN A 318 -7.47 17.74 14.25
C ASN A 318 -7.15 16.89 15.50
N VAL A 319 -7.04 15.57 15.35
CA VAL A 319 -6.69 14.65 16.45
C VAL A 319 -5.22 14.81 16.85
N TYR A 320 -4.32 14.95 15.87
CA TYR A 320 -2.88 15.12 16.12
C TYR A 320 -2.56 16.49 16.73
N LYS A 321 -3.28 17.52 16.32
CA LYS A 321 -3.19 18.87 16.89
C LYS A 321 -3.71 18.88 18.33
N ALA A 322 -4.86 18.25 18.60
CA ALA A 322 -5.42 18.15 19.96
C ALA A 322 -4.53 17.38 20.92
N SER A 323 -3.82 16.35 20.44
CA SER A 323 -2.87 15.56 21.23
C SER A 323 -1.46 16.18 21.31
N GLY A 324 -1.21 17.31 20.66
CA GLY A 324 0.06 18.03 20.71
C GLY A 324 1.21 17.40 19.92
N HIS A 325 0.95 16.37 19.10
CA HIS A 325 1.97 15.73 18.25
C HIS A 325 2.40 16.63 17.08
N VAL A 326 1.51 17.49 16.62
CA VAL A 326 1.69 18.36 15.46
C VAL A 326 1.27 19.78 15.81
N GLN A 327 2.02 20.78 15.37
CA GLN A 327 1.69 22.18 15.60
C GLN A 327 1.03 22.84 14.38
N HIS A 328 1.48 22.52 13.18
CA HIS A 328 0.96 23.10 11.95
C HIS A 328 0.61 22.00 10.97
N PHE A 329 -0.35 22.25 10.05
CA PHE A 329 -0.63 21.27 9.00
C PHE A 329 0.63 20.94 8.17
N GLY A 330 1.50 21.93 8.01
CA GLY A 330 2.81 21.78 7.38
C GLY A 330 3.70 20.70 8.00
N ASP A 331 3.56 20.38 9.28
CA ASP A 331 4.34 19.30 9.90
C ASP A 331 3.89 17.92 9.38
N ILE A 332 2.60 17.72 9.10
CA ILE A 332 2.11 16.46 8.49
C ILE A 332 2.68 16.31 7.09
N ILE A 333 2.62 17.36 6.28
CA ILE A 333 3.16 17.35 4.91
C ILE A 333 4.68 17.12 4.95
N ARG A 334 5.39 17.76 5.88
CA ARG A 334 6.82 17.51 6.12
C ARG A 334 7.08 16.04 6.46
N ASN A 335 6.41 15.51 7.48
CA ASN A 335 6.58 14.14 7.94
C ASN A 335 6.27 13.10 6.84
N LEU A 336 5.36 13.42 5.92
CA LEU A 336 5.00 12.54 4.81
C LEU A 336 6.02 12.57 3.67
N PHE A 337 6.51 13.74 3.27
CA PHE A 337 7.30 13.88 2.04
C PHE A 337 8.79 14.04 2.27
N GLU A 338 9.24 14.70 3.35
CA GLU A 338 10.67 14.96 3.58
C GLU A 338 11.51 13.66 3.54
N PRO A 339 11.15 12.56 4.22
CA PRO A 339 11.90 11.30 4.12
C PRO A 339 11.94 10.73 2.69
N LEU A 340 10.90 10.97 1.88
CA LEU A 340 10.86 10.51 0.48
C LEU A 340 11.77 11.34 -0.43
N PHE A 341 11.88 12.65 -0.16
CA PHE A 341 12.83 13.52 -0.86
C PHE A 341 14.28 13.16 -0.46
N GLU A 342 14.55 12.93 0.82
CA GLU A 342 15.87 12.49 1.31
C GLU A 342 16.32 11.19 0.64
N VAL A 343 15.47 10.16 0.60
CA VAL A 343 15.76 8.89 -0.10
C VAL A 343 15.95 9.08 -1.59
N THR A 344 15.18 9.99 -2.19
CA THR A 344 15.29 10.30 -3.60
C THR A 344 16.57 11.11 -3.89
N GLN A 345 17.15 11.79 -2.91
CA GLN A 345 18.46 12.42 -3.03
C GLN A 345 19.58 11.39 -2.86
N ASP A 346 19.60 10.73 -1.71
CA ASP A 346 20.60 9.72 -1.35
C ASP A 346 19.92 8.44 -0.84
N PRO A 347 19.89 7.38 -1.66
CA PRO A 347 19.35 6.08 -1.24
C PRO A 347 20.10 5.45 -0.05
N ASN A 348 21.33 5.90 0.26
CA ASN A 348 22.10 5.39 1.40
C ASN A 348 21.63 5.98 2.74
N ALA A 349 20.92 7.12 2.72
CA ALA A 349 20.37 7.72 3.93
C ALA A 349 19.32 6.80 4.56
N HIS A 350 18.42 6.26 3.74
CA HIS A 350 17.41 5.29 4.18
C HIS A 350 17.30 4.10 3.21
N PRO A 351 18.19 3.10 3.35
CA PRO A 351 18.32 2.02 2.37
C PRO A 351 17.12 1.08 2.37
N GLU A 352 16.54 0.76 3.53
CA GLU A 352 15.33 -0.06 3.62
C GLU A 352 14.13 0.65 2.96
N LEU A 353 14.03 1.96 3.15
CA LEU A 353 12.97 2.78 2.56
C LEU A 353 13.07 2.81 1.04
N TYR A 354 14.26 3.01 0.48
CA TYR A 354 14.48 2.92 -0.97
C TYR A 354 13.96 1.60 -1.55
N ILE A 355 14.27 0.48 -0.91
CA ILE A 355 13.84 -0.86 -1.34
C ILE A 355 12.32 -1.00 -1.24
N PHE A 356 11.72 -0.55 -0.13
CA PHE A 356 10.28 -0.60 0.05
C PHE A 356 9.54 0.18 -1.05
N LEU A 357 10.01 1.37 -1.40
CA LEU A 357 9.42 2.23 -2.42
C LEU A 357 9.44 1.62 -3.84
N GLN A 358 10.26 0.61 -4.11
CA GLN A 358 10.19 -0.13 -5.39
C GLN A 358 8.91 -0.98 -5.52
N ARG A 359 8.19 -1.21 -4.42
CA ARG A 359 6.93 -1.98 -4.39
C ARG A 359 5.70 -1.12 -4.07
N VAL A 360 5.91 0.12 -3.69
CA VAL A 360 4.84 1.10 -3.49
C VAL A 360 4.40 1.62 -4.86
N VAL A 361 3.09 1.69 -5.09
CA VAL A 361 2.50 2.04 -6.39
C VAL A 361 1.56 3.25 -6.33
N GLY A 362 1.33 3.83 -5.16
CA GLY A 362 0.46 4.99 -5.04
C GLY A 362 0.15 5.42 -3.62
N PHE A 363 -0.48 6.58 -3.53
CA PHE A 363 -0.97 7.20 -2.30
C PHE A 363 -2.49 7.22 -2.29
N ASP A 364 -3.09 6.97 -1.12
CA ASP A 364 -4.53 6.96 -0.92
C ASP A 364 -4.91 7.80 0.31
N SER A 365 -5.60 8.92 0.10
CA SER A 365 -6.04 9.80 1.20
C SER A 365 -7.38 9.32 1.73
N VAL A 366 -7.49 9.13 3.06
CA VAL A 366 -8.70 8.55 3.67
C VAL A 366 -9.21 9.36 4.87
N ASP A 367 -10.53 9.44 5.02
CA ASP A 367 -11.22 9.80 6.26
C ASP A 367 -12.71 9.44 6.15
N ASP A 368 -13.52 9.83 7.14
CA ASP A 368 -14.98 9.84 7.08
C ASP A 368 -15.49 10.93 6.11
N GLU A 369 -15.80 10.52 4.88
CA GLU A 369 -16.34 11.38 3.82
C GLU A 369 -17.75 11.90 4.10
N SER A 370 -18.41 11.44 5.17
CA SER A 370 -19.73 11.97 5.56
C SER A 370 -19.65 13.26 6.38
N LYS A 371 -18.45 13.62 6.86
CA LYS A 371 -18.25 14.85 7.64
C LYS A 371 -18.37 16.07 6.73
N ILE A 372 -19.22 17.00 7.15
CA ILE A 372 -19.42 18.25 6.41
C ILE A 372 -18.17 19.10 6.55
N GLU A 373 -17.57 19.46 5.42
CA GLU A 373 -16.45 20.37 5.35
C GLU A 373 -16.91 21.82 5.09
N ARG A 374 -16.13 22.80 5.53
CA ARG A 374 -16.43 24.21 5.29
C ARG A 374 -16.02 24.58 3.86
N SER A 375 -16.96 25.08 3.07
CA SER A 375 -16.79 25.36 1.63
C SER A 375 -16.13 26.70 1.27
N GLY A 376 -15.42 27.36 2.19
CA GLY A 376 -14.76 28.64 1.89
C GLY A 376 -13.32 28.44 1.42
N TYR A 377 -13.08 28.52 0.10
CA TYR A 377 -11.75 28.24 -0.49
C TYR A 377 -10.92 29.47 -0.87
N HIS A 378 -11.50 30.68 -0.82
CA HIS A 378 -10.90 31.85 -1.45
C HIS A 378 -9.63 32.39 -0.75
N GLU A 379 -9.42 32.10 0.53
CA GLU A 379 -8.24 32.56 1.28
C GLU A 379 -7.80 31.50 2.31
N LEU A 380 -7.42 30.31 1.84
CA LEU A 380 -6.86 29.30 2.73
C LEU A 380 -5.38 29.63 3.02
N PRO A 381 -4.96 29.62 4.30
CA PRO A 381 -3.59 29.94 4.67
C PRO A 381 -2.62 28.87 4.15
N LEU A 382 -1.33 29.19 4.11
CA LEU A 382 -0.29 28.19 3.78
C LEU A 382 -0.23 27.09 4.86
N PRO A 383 0.31 25.90 4.55
CA PRO A 383 0.35 24.78 5.50
C PRO A 383 1.06 25.13 6.81
N LYS A 384 2.08 26.00 6.74
CA LYS A 384 2.83 26.51 7.89
C LYS A 384 1.97 27.41 8.79
N ASP A 385 1.03 28.13 8.20
CA ASP A 385 0.20 29.11 8.90
C ASP A 385 -1.12 28.49 9.40
N TRP A 386 -1.46 27.29 8.92
CA TRP A 386 -2.60 26.51 9.42
C TRP A 386 -2.33 26.00 10.84
N THR A 387 -2.69 26.81 11.82
CA THR A 387 -2.57 26.54 13.27
C THR A 387 -3.91 26.21 13.94
N SER A 388 -5.01 26.37 13.20
CA SER A 388 -6.36 26.10 13.69
C SER A 388 -6.50 24.66 14.19
N THR A 389 -7.38 24.43 15.17
CA THR A 389 -7.75 23.09 15.65
C THR A 389 -8.71 22.38 14.68
N ALA A 390 -9.32 23.12 13.75
CA ALA A 390 -10.18 22.55 12.73
C ALA A 390 -9.38 21.73 11.71
N ASN A 391 -9.98 20.64 11.23
CA ASN A 391 -9.40 19.85 10.14
C ASN A 391 -9.42 20.67 8.83
N PRO A 392 -8.32 20.70 8.05
CA PRO A 392 -8.34 21.30 6.73
C PRO A 392 -9.36 20.61 5.81
N PRO A 393 -9.96 21.33 4.84
CA PRO A 393 -10.84 20.73 3.84
C PRO A 393 -10.13 19.66 2.99
N TYR A 394 -10.88 18.74 2.40
CA TYR A 394 -10.36 17.67 1.57
C TYR A 394 -9.59 18.19 0.38
N SER A 395 -10.11 19.21 -0.32
CA SER A 395 -9.44 19.84 -1.46
C SER A 395 -8.06 20.40 -1.08
N TYR A 396 -7.90 20.87 0.16
CA TYR A 396 -6.64 21.36 0.69
C TYR A 396 -5.64 20.21 0.90
N TYR A 397 -6.07 19.11 1.51
CA TYR A 397 -5.27 17.88 1.58
C TYR A 397 -4.86 17.40 0.19
N LEU A 398 -5.79 17.32 -0.75
CA LEU A 398 -5.53 16.85 -2.10
C LEU A 398 -4.50 17.72 -2.83
N TYR A 399 -4.63 19.04 -2.77
CA TYR A 399 -3.68 19.93 -3.45
C TYR A 399 -2.25 19.78 -2.89
N TYR A 400 -2.07 19.78 -1.57
CA TYR A 400 -0.72 19.66 -0.98
C TYR A 400 -0.15 18.25 -1.10
N LEU A 401 -0.99 17.21 -1.08
CA LEU A 401 -0.54 15.86 -1.42
C LEU A 401 -0.12 15.78 -2.90
N TYR A 402 -0.95 16.31 -3.80
CA TYR A 402 -0.68 16.31 -5.24
C TYR A 402 0.59 17.08 -5.61
N SER A 403 0.73 18.33 -5.18
CA SER A 403 1.88 19.18 -5.54
C SER A 403 3.22 18.60 -5.09
N ASN A 404 3.27 18.07 -3.87
CA ASN A 404 4.46 17.40 -3.34
C ASN A 404 4.71 16.05 -4.05
N LEU A 405 3.67 15.27 -4.30
CA LEU A 405 3.79 13.99 -5.01
C LEU A 405 4.21 14.18 -6.47
N ALA A 406 3.67 15.18 -7.16
CA ALA A 406 4.03 15.53 -8.53
C ALA A 406 5.49 15.99 -8.60
N SER A 407 5.93 16.88 -7.71
CA SER A 407 7.35 17.28 -7.58
C SER A 407 8.26 16.07 -7.42
N LEU A 408 7.90 15.19 -6.48
CA LEU A 408 8.67 14.00 -6.14
C LEU A 408 8.72 13.03 -7.31
N ASN A 409 7.59 12.77 -7.98
CA ASN A 409 7.51 11.86 -9.11
C ASN A 409 8.31 12.35 -10.32
N HIS A 410 8.32 13.65 -10.62
CA HIS A 410 9.18 14.19 -11.67
C HIS A 410 10.65 13.92 -11.36
N TRP A 411 11.10 14.19 -10.13
CA TRP A 411 12.48 13.95 -9.74
C TRP A 411 12.85 12.45 -9.72
N ARG A 412 11.96 11.61 -9.22
CA ARG A 412 12.15 10.15 -9.23
C ARG A 412 12.21 9.62 -10.66
N HIS A 413 11.38 10.14 -11.56
CA HIS A 413 11.41 9.78 -12.97
C HIS A 413 12.72 10.18 -13.65
N GLU A 414 13.23 11.40 -13.41
CA GLU A 414 14.56 11.83 -13.91
C GLU A 414 15.70 10.91 -13.45
N ARG A 415 15.61 10.39 -12.22
CA ARG A 415 16.56 9.41 -11.68
C ARG A 415 16.34 7.96 -12.16
N GLY A 416 15.28 7.69 -12.92
CA GLY A 416 14.89 6.33 -13.30
C GLY A 416 14.38 5.48 -12.13
N PHE A 417 13.89 6.11 -11.06
CA PHE A 417 13.29 5.44 -9.90
C PHE A 417 11.80 5.18 -10.10
N ASN A 418 11.26 4.25 -9.32
CA ASN A 418 9.82 3.95 -9.32
C ASN A 418 9.02 5.16 -8.83
N THR A 419 8.04 5.60 -9.59
CA THR A 419 7.07 6.65 -9.25
C THR A 419 5.83 6.05 -8.59
N PHE A 420 5.02 6.90 -7.97
CA PHE A 420 3.80 6.50 -7.25
C PHE A 420 2.55 7.08 -7.88
#